data_AF-A0A6A0IIG2-F1
#
_entry.id   AF-A0A6A0IIG2-F1
#
_cell.length_a   1.000
_cell.length_b   1.000
_cell.length_c   1.000
_cell.angle_alpha   90.00
_cell.angle_beta   90.00
_cell.angle_gamma   90.00
#
_symmetry.space_group_name_H-M   'P 1'
#
loop_
_entity.id
_entity.type
_entity.pdbx_description
1 polymer ?
#
loop_
_entity_poly.entity_id
_entity_poly.type
_entity_poly.pdbx_seq_one_letter_code
_entity_poly.pdbx_strand_id
1 'polypeptide(L)'
;MRVTISLPDALARRFQATVPPRRRSSTLARLLEAELSRREGELARACEAANADSFLAEEIEEWQAFDDAPAPAPPTRRKRRGRK
;
A
#
# COMPACT_ATOMS: atom_id res chain seq x y z
N MET A 1 0.93 -8.31 -20.98
CA MET A 1 1.24 -6.87 -20.91
C MET A 1 2.61 -6.62 -21.51
N ARG A 2 2.83 -5.51 -22.22
CA ARG A 2 4.14 -5.12 -22.76
C ARG A 2 4.56 -3.79 -22.14
N VAL A 3 5.79 -3.72 -21.65
CA VAL A 3 6.37 -2.53 -21.02
C VAL A 3 7.72 -2.26 -21.67
N THR A 4 8.02 -0.99 -21.89
CA THR A 4 9.33 -0.51 -22.37
C THR A 4 10.00 0.22 -21.22
N ILE A 5 11.26 -0.11 -20.94
CA ILE A 5 12.04 0.50 -19.86
C ILE A 5 13.31 1.12 -20.43
N SER A 6 13.67 2.29 -19.91
CA SER A 6 14.93 2.95 -20.24
C SER A 6 16.00 2.54 -19.22
N LEU A 7 17.17 2.15 -19.70
CA LEU A 7 18.32 1.79 -18.87
C LEU A 7 19.49 2.71 -19.21
N PRO A 8 20.34 3.08 -18.24
CA PRO A 8 21.59 3.76 -18.53
C PRO A 8 22.44 2.96 -19.52
N ASP A 9 23.08 3.62 -20.49
CA ASP A 9 23.79 2.95 -21.58
C ASP A 9 24.85 1.94 -21.11
N ALA A 10 25.57 2.27 -20.04
CA ALA A 10 26.58 1.38 -19.46
C ALA A 10 25.94 0.07 -18.95
N LEU A 11 24.77 0.17 -18.33
CA LEU A 11 24.01 -0.99 -17.85
C LEU A 11 23.42 -1.77 -19.01
N ALA A 12 22.84 -1.08 -20.01
CA ALA A 12 22.27 -1.71 -21.19
C ALA A 12 23.32 -2.53 -21.95
N ARG A 13 24.53 -1.98 -22.16
CA ARG A 13 25.64 -2.69 -22.81
C ARG A 13 26.04 -3.94 -22.05
N ARG A 14 26.21 -3.84 -20.73
CA ARG A 14 26.54 -5.01 -19.88
C ARG A 14 25.46 -6.07 -19.95
N PHE A 15 24.20 -5.68 -19.84
CA PHE A 15 23.06 -6.59 -19.91
C PHE A 15 22.97 -7.29 -21.27
N GLN A 16 23.16 -6.57 -22.37
CA GLN A 16 23.12 -7.16 -23.71
C GLN A 16 24.27 -8.13 -23.97
N ALA A 17 25.45 -7.86 -23.40
CA ALA A 17 26.63 -8.72 -23.50
C ALA A 17 26.52 -10.00 -22.66
N THR A 18 25.88 -9.93 -21.49
CA THR A 18 25.76 -11.08 -20.58
C THR A 18 24.50 -11.91 -20.79
N VAL A 19 23.43 -11.31 -21.30
CA VAL A 19 22.12 -11.98 -21.43
C VAL A 19 21.77 -12.24 -22.90
N PRO A 20 21.61 -13.52 -23.31
CA PRO A 20 21.25 -13.88 -24.68
C PRO A 20 19.96 -13.21 -25.14
N PRO A 21 19.85 -12.78 -26.42
CA PRO A 21 18.70 -12.02 -26.94
C PRO A 21 17.33 -12.62 -26.59
N ARG A 22 17.17 -13.94 -26.69
CA ARG A 22 15.90 -14.64 -26.43
C ARG A 22 15.55 -14.82 -24.95
N ARG A 23 16.46 -14.47 -24.05
CA ARG A 23 16.30 -14.59 -22.58
C ARG A 23 16.25 -13.24 -21.87
N ARG A 24 16.38 -12.12 -22.59
CA ARG A 24 16.46 -10.78 -21.99
C ARG A 24 15.20 -10.44 -21.19
N SER A 25 14.02 -10.56 -21.81
CA SER A 25 12.76 -10.26 -21.14
C SER A 25 12.49 -11.17 -19.95
N SER A 26 12.74 -12.47 -20.07
CA SER A 26 12.55 -13.42 -18.96
C SER A 26 13.55 -13.19 -17.82
N THR A 27 14.78 -12.79 -18.15
CA THR A 27 15.77 -12.41 -17.13
C THR A 27 15.33 -11.17 -16.36
N LEU A 28 14.86 -10.13 -17.06
CA LEU A 28 14.34 -8.93 -16.40
C LEU A 28 13.10 -9.23 -15.56
N ALA A 29 12.15 -10.02 -16.07
CA ALA A 29 10.96 -10.41 -15.33
C ALA A 29 11.33 -11.12 -14.02
N ARG A 30 12.24 -12.09 -14.06
CA ARG A 30 12.69 -12.81 -12.87
C ARG A 30 13.39 -11.90 -11.85
N LEU A 31 14.20 -10.95 -12.32
CA LEU A 31 14.87 -10.00 -11.43
C LEU A 31 13.89 -9.02 -10.78
N LEU A 32 12.89 -8.57 -11.54
CA LEU A 32 11.83 -7.71 -11.02
C LEU A 32 10.98 -8.44 -9.98
N GLU A 33 10.57 -9.68 -10.29
CA GLU A 33 9.79 -10.51 -9.37
C GLU A 33 10.54 -10.74 -8.05
N ALA A 34 11.83 -11.11 -8.13
CA ALA A 34 12.65 -11.29 -6.94
C ALA A 34 12.77 -10.02 -6.09
N GLU A 35 12.94 -8.86 -6.72
CA GLU A 35 13.03 -7.57 -6.00
C GLU A 35 11.68 -7.15 -5.39
N LEU A 36 10.57 -7.41 -6.08
CA LEU A 36 9.23 -7.16 -5.55
C LEU A 36 8.95 -8.05 -4.34
N SER A 37 9.18 -9.36 -4.44
CA SER A 37 9.00 -10.28 -3.31
C SER A 37 9.88 -9.93 -2.12
N ARG A 38 11.12 -9.45 -2.36
CA ARG A 38 12.00 -8.95 -1.29
C ARG A 38 11.37 -7.76 -0.56
N ARG A 39 10.90 -6.76 -1.31
CA ARG A 39 10.28 -5.55 -0.74
C ARG A 39 8.97 -5.86 -0.01
N GLU A 40 8.15 -6.74 -0.58
CA GLU A 40 6.92 -7.21 0.05
C GLU A 40 7.22 -7.93 1.36
N GLY A 41 8.24 -8.79 1.39
CA GLY A 41 8.68 -9.45 2.62
C GLY A 41 9.29 -8.51 3.66
N GLU A 42 9.96 -7.45 3.24
CA GLU A 42 10.42 -6.37 4.15
C GLU A 42 9.24 -5.60 4.75
N LEU A 43 8.25 -5.27 3.93
CA LEU A 43 7.02 -4.60 4.37
C LEU A 43 6.23 -5.48 5.34
N ALA A 44 6.01 -6.75 5.00
CA ALA A 44 5.29 -7.70 5.85
C ALA A 44 5.94 -7.81 7.24
N ARG A 45 7.26 -7.94 7.30
CA ARG A 45 8.00 -7.98 8.57
C ARG A 45 7.90 -6.69 9.37
N ALA A 46 7.92 -5.53 8.70
CA ALA A 46 7.71 -4.26 9.36
C ALA A 46 6.30 -4.15 9.96
N CYS A 47 5.28 -4.62 9.24
CA CYS A 47 3.91 -4.71 9.74
C CYS A 47 3.79 -5.67 10.93
N GLU A 48 4.39 -6.87 10.85
CA GLU A 48 4.42 -7.83 11.96
C GLU A 48 5.09 -7.23 13.20
N ALA A 49 6.20 -6.53 13.03
CA ALA A 49 6.90 -5.86 14.13
C ALA A 49 6.05 -4.76 14.77
N ALA A 50 5.38 -3.93 13.95
CA ALA A 50 4.48 -2.89 14.45
C ALA A 50 3.27 -3.49 15.19
N ASN A 51 2.67 -4.56 14.66
CA ASN A 51 1.54 -5.23 15.29
C ASN A 51 1.93 -5.96 16.59
N ALA A 52 3.19 -6.34 16.75
CA ALA A 52 3.71 -6.96 17.97
C ALA A 52 4.18 -5.94 19.02
N ASP A 53 4.22 -4.65 18.67
CA ASP A 53 4.62 -3.58 19.58
C ASP A 53 3.48 -3.28 20.56
N SER A 54 3.68 -3.61 21.83
CA SER A 54 2.68 -3.45 22.88
C SER A 54 2.37 -1.99 23.20
N PHE A 55 3.37 -1.09 23.09
CA PHE A 55 3.15 0.33 23.33
C PHE A 55 2.26 0.92 22.24
N LEU A 56 2.55 0.57 20.98
CA LEU A 56 1.70 0.97 19.85
C LEU A 56 0.29 0.37 19.96
N ALA A 57 0.17 -0.89 20.42
CA ALA A 57 -1.12 -1.54 20.63
C ALA A 57 -1.99 -0.81 21.67
N GLU A 58 -1.41 -0.42 22.81
CA GLU A 58 -2.09 0.37 23.84
C GLU A 58 -2.56 1.73 23.30
N GLU A 59 -1.71 2.42 22.54
CA GLU A 59 -2.07 3.69 21.90
C GLU A 59 -3.26 3.49 20.93
N ILE A 60 -3.21 2.46 20.08
CA ILE A 60 -4.30 2.14 19.14
C ILE A 60 -5.61 1.85 19.89
N GLU A 61 -5.57 1.11 21.00
CA GLU A 61 -6.76 0.86 21.82
C GLU A 61 -7.35 2.15 22.40
N GLU A 62 -6.50 3.07 22.87
CA GLU A 62 -6.93 4.39 23.33
C GLU A 62 -7.63 5.18 22.20
N TRP A 63 -7.04 5.21 21.01
CA TRP A 63 -7.62 5.86 19.83
C TRP A 63 -8.95 5.22 19.40
N GLN A 64 -9.06 3.89 19.43
CA GLN A 64 -10.29 3.16 19.06
C GLN A 64 -11.41 3.29 20.09
N ALA A 65 -11.09 3.64 21.35
CA ALA A 65 -12.06 3.85 22.40
C ALA A 65 -12.82 5.18 22.27
N PHE A 66 -12.39 6.08 21.37
CA PHE A 66 -13.13 7.33 21.10
C PHE A 66 -14.49 7.03 20.46
N ASP A 67 -15.55 7.55 21.08
CA ASP A 67 -16.92 7.43 20.58
C ASP A 67 -17.14 8.40 19.42
N ASP A 68 -17.16 7.87 18.19
CA ASP A 68 -17.39 8.62 16.95
C ASP A 68 -18.90 8.88 16.71
N ALA A 69 -19.65 9.06 17.80
CA ALA A 69 -21.09 9.22 17.76
C ALA A 69 -21.43 10.48 16.93
N PRO A 70 -22.23 10.34 15.85
CA PRO A 70 -22.64 11.51 15.08
C PRO A 70 -23.38 12.46 16.00
N ALA A 71 -23.05 13.76 15.89
CA ALA A 71 -23.69 14.80 16.68
C ALA A 71 -25.23 14.64 16.63
N PRO A 72 -25.92 14.79 17.77
CA PRO A 72 -27.36 14.53 17.82
C PRO A 72 -28.08 15.38 16.77
N ALA A 73 -28.97 14.73 16.01
CA ALA A 73 -29.70 15.39 14.94
C ALA A 73 -30.38 16.66 15.46
N PRO A 74 -30.28 17.79 14.73
CA PRO A 74 -30.89 19.04 15.19
C PRO A 74 -32.41 18.85 15.37
N PRO A 75 -33.01 19.45 16.41
CA PRO A 75 -34.42 19.26 16.71
C PRO A 75 -35.27 19.66 15.50
N THR A 76 -36.03 18.69 14.98
CA THR A 76 -36.87 18.92 13.80
C THR A 76 -37.99 19.89 14.16
N ARG A 77 -38.04 21.02 13.45
CA ARG A 77 -39.05 22.06 13.64
C ARG A 77 -40.42 21.48 13.24
N ARG A 78 -41.24 21.06 14.22
CA ARG A 78 -42.62 20.62 14.00
C ARG A 78 -43.38 21.71 13.24
N LYS A 79 -43.73 21.48 11.98
CA LYS A 79 -44.64 22.34 11.20
C LYS A 79 -45.97 22.40 11.94
N ARG A 80 -46.28 23.54 12.57
CA ARG A 80 -47.61 23.84 13.10
C ARG A 80 -48.60 23.71 11.93
N ARG A 81 -49.41 22.65 11.93
CA ARG A 81 -50.53 22.51 11.00
C ARG A 81 -51.45 23.72 11.22
N GLY A 82 -51.58 24.56 10.20
CA GLY A 82 -52.51 25.67 10.18
C GLY A 82 -53.92 25.16 10.44
N ARG A 83 -54.58 25.79 11.42
CA ARG A 83 -56.01 25.60 11.70
C ARG A 83 -56.77 26.30 10.57
N LYS A 84 -57.69 25.56 9.92
CA LYS A 84 -58.68 26.10 8.99
C LYS A 84 -59.57 27.13 9.67
#